data_AF-A0A2P2J4I6-F1
#
_entry.id   AF-A0A2P2J4I6-F1
#
_cell.length_a   1.000
_cell.length_b   1.000
_cell.length_c   1.000
_cell.angle_alpha   90.00
_cell.angle_beta   90.00
_cell.angle_gamma   90.00
#
_symmetry.space_group_name_H-M   'P 1'
#
loop_
_entity.id
_entity.type
_entity.pdbx_description
1 polymer ?
#
loop_
_entity_poly.entity_id
_entity_poly.type
_entity_poly.pdbx_seq_one_letter_code
_entity_poly.pdbx_strand_id
1 'polypeptide(L)'
;MLGALLPSDPSPISHIQSVLSGELGATLLSVLFLHFAGFFVGYLSAAICGFRERQRRAVSIEVGMQNSSLGVVLATSHFTSPMVALPAAMSAVIMNIMGSSLGFFWRYIDPSDPKDSPNKMDPNGKH
;
A
#
# COMPACT_ATOMS: atom_id res chain seq x y z
N MET A 1 -11.64 -23.56 52.23
CA MET A 1 -10.38 -23.12 51.57
C MET A 1 -10.44 -23.52 50.10
N LEU A 2 -11.29 -22.82 49.31
CA LEU A 2 -11.48 -23.10 47.88
C LEU A 2 -11.73 -21.77 47.14
N GLY A 3 -10.68 -20.96 47.04
CA GLY A 3 -10.65 -19.79 46.17
C GLY A 3 -10.21 -20.23 44.79
N ALA A 4 -11.16 -20.69 43.97
CA ALA A 4 -10.93 -20.91 42.55
C ALA A 4 -10.75 -19.54 41.89
N LEU A 5 -9.50 -19.20 41.62
CA LEU A 5 -9.05 -18.06 40.84
C LEU A 5 -9.66 -18.15 39.44
N LEU A 6 -10.71 -17.38 39.16
CA LEU A 6 -11.07 -17.03 37.78
C LEU A 6 -9.93 -16.14 37.25
N PRO A 7 -9.26 -16.50 36.14
CA PRO A 7 -8.34 -15.58 35.48
C PRO A 7 -9.13 -14.31 35.16
N SER A 8 -8.61 -13.16 35.57
CA SER A 8 -9.15 -11.89 35.10
C SER A 8 -8.81 -11.80 33.62
N ASP A 9 -9.71 -12.23 32.75
CA ASP A 9 -9.50 -12.17 31.31
C ASP A 9 -9.21 -10.71 30.93
N PRO A 10 -8.03 -10.41 30.34
CA PRO A 10 -7.71 -9.06 29.93
C PRO A 10 -8.76 -8.59 28.93
N SER A 11 -9.21 -7.34 29.05
CA SER A 11 -10.14 -6.76 28.08
C SER A 11 -9.52 -6.82 26.67
N PRO A 12 -10.30 -6.97 25.58
CA PRO A 12 -9.78 -7.03 24.21
C PRO A 12 -8.85 -5.86 23.86
N ILE A 13 -9.06 -4.71 24.47
CA ILE A 13 -8.24 -3.50 24.32
C ILE A 13 -6.80 -3.72 24.80
N SER A 14 -6.61 -4.42 25.92
CA SER A 14 -5.28 -4.70 26.46
C SER A 14 -4.47 -5.65 25.57
N HIS A 15 -5.14 -6.58 24.88
CA HIS A 15 -4.51 -7.44 23.87
C HIS A 15 -4.08 -6.63 22.63
N ILE A 16 -4.88 -5.65 22.20
CA ILE A 16 -4.51 -4.77 21.09
C ILE A 16 -3.29 -3.91 21.48
N GLN A 17 -3.26 -3.37 22.71
CA GLN A 17 -2.14 -2.56 23.19
C GLN A 17 -0.83 -3.37 23.30
N SER A 18 -0.89 -4.62 23.74
CA SER A 18 0.29 -5.48 23.83
C SER A 18 0.84 -5.87 22.46
N VAL A 19 -0.04 -6.14 21.49
CA VAL A 19 0.35 -6.39 20.09
C VAL A 19 1.00 -5.15 19.46
N LEU A 20 0.42 -3.97 19.71
CA LEU A 20 0.91 -2.72 19.13
C LEU A 20 2.25 -2.28 19.75
N SER A 21 2.52 -2.63 21.01
CA SER A 21 3.76 -2.27 21.72
C SER A 21 4.90 -3.28 21.48
N GLY A 22 4.62 -4.41 20.84
CA GLY A 22 5.59 -5.48 20.58
C GLY A 22 6.22 -5.42 19.18
N GLU A 23 7.01 -6.45 18.87
CA GLU A 23 7.67 -6.62 17.56
C GLU A 23 6.67 -6.66 16.39
N LEU A 24 5.45 -7.13 16.64
CA LEU A 24 4.33 -7.11 15.68
C LEU A 24 3.93 -5.69 15.31
N GLY A 25 3.78 -4.80 16.30
CA GLY A 25 3.48 -3.39 16.10
C GLY A 25 4.58 -2.67 15.33
N ALA A 26 5.84 -2.94 15.66
CA ALA A 26 6.99 -2.40 14.92
C ALA A 26 6.98 -2.88 13.44
N THR A 27 6.68 -4.16 13.21
CA THR A 27 6.59 -4.73 11.85
C THR A 27 5.45 -4.09 11.05
N LEU A 28 4.27 -3.97 11.65
CA LEU A 28 3.11 -3.29 11.06
C LEU A 28 3.45 -1.85 10.63
N LEU A 29 4.06 -1.09 11.54
CA LEU A 29 4.45 0.29 11.29
C LEU A 29 5.51 0.39 10.18
N SER A 30 6.50 -0.50 10.20
CA SER A 30 7.54 -0.56 9.17
C SER A 30 6.97 -0.85 7.79
N VAL A 31 6.05 -1.83 7.69
CA VAL A 31 5.40 -2.19 6.42
C VAL A 31 4.50 -1.05 5.94
N LEU A 32 3.75 -0.40 6.84
CA LEU A 32 2.95 0.77 6.52
C LEU A 32 3.80 1.90 5.90
N PHE A 33 4.92 2.23 6.54
CA PHE A 33 5.83 3.25 6.02
C PHE A 33 6.48 2.84 4.70
N LEU A 34 6.84 1.56 4.52
CA LEU A 34 7.41 1.04 3.28
C LEU A 34 6.47 1.29 2.10
N HIS A 35 5.20 0.90 2.22
CA HIS A 35 4.22 1.11 1.15
C HIS A 35 3.88 2.59 0.98
N PHE A 36 3.73 3.35 2.07
CA PHE A 36 3.50 4.79 1.98
C PHE A 36 4.61 5.48 1.18
N ALA A 37 5.87 5.17 1.51
CA ALA A 37 7.02 5.65 0.76
C ALA A 37 7.01 5.16 -0.69
N GLY A 38 6.66 3.91 -0.95
CA GLY A 38 6.54 3.37 -2.31
C GLY A 38 5.53 4.14 -3.17
N PHE A 39 4.31 4.34 -2.68
CA PHE A 39 3.29 5.11 -3.38
C PHE A 39 3.74 6.57 -3.60
N PHE A 40 4.30 7.21 -2.56
CA PHE A 40 4.73 8.60 -2.59
C PHE A 40 5.90 8.82 -3.57
N VAL A 41 6.96 8.03 -3.44
CA VAL A 41 8.15 8.10 -4.29
C VAL A 41 7.81 7.69 -5.73
N GLY A 42 6.96 6.69 -5.93
CA GLY A 42 6.47 6.32 -7.26
C GLY A 42 5.73 7.47 -7.96
N TYR A 43 4.84 8.16 -7.24
CA TYR A 43 4.16 9.34 -7.78
C TYR A 43 5.15 10.49 -8.08
N LEU A 44 6.02 10.80 -7.10
CA LEU A 44 6.96 11.91 -7.20
C LEU A 44 8.00 11.70 -8.30
N SER A 45 8.54 10.49 -8.44
CA SER A 45 9.49 10.16 -9.51
C SER A 45 8.85 10.31 -10.90
N ALA A 46 7.62 9.84 -11.09
CA ALA A 46 6.89 10.06 -12.34
C ALA A 46 6.58 11.56 -12.57
N ALA A 47 6.34 12.32 -11.51
CA ALA A 47 6.15 13.77 -11.61
C ALA A 47 7.43 14.49 -12.05
N ILE A 48 8.58 14.14 -11.45
CA ILE A 48 9.91 14.69 -11.81
C ILE A 48 10.25 14.35 -13.27
N CYS A 49 9.93 13.14 -13.72
CA CYS A 49 10.12 12.72 -15.11
C CYS A 49 9.10 13.31 -16.10
N GLY A 50 8.17 14.17 -15.65
CA GLY A 50 7.25 14.90 -16.53
C GLY A 50 6.07 14.07 -17.07
N PHE A 51 5.75 12.91 -16.49
CA PHE A 51 4.61 12.10 -16.90
C PHE A 51 3.28 12.84 -16.68
N ARG A 52 2.22 12.45 -17.40
CA ARG A 52 0.86 12.99 -17.20
C ARG A 52 0.20 12.38 -15.96
N GLU A 53 -0.84 13.02 -15.42
CA GLU A 53 -1.47 12.62 -14.15
C GLU A 53 -1.86 11.14 -14.12
N ARG A 54 -2.50 10.64 -15.18
CA ARG A 54 -2.88 9.23 -15.30
C ARG A 54 -1.69 8.28 -15.20
N GLN A 55 -0.56 8.64 -15.82
CA GLN A 55 0.66 7.85 -15.79
C GLN A 55 1.34 7.93 -14.42
N ARG A 56 1.37 9.10 -13.77
CA ARG A 56 1.89 9.25 -12.40
C ARG A 56 1.14 8.38 -11.41
N ARG A 57 -0.19 8.37 -11.49
CA ARG A 57 -1.06 7.50 -10.67
C ARG A 57 -0.74 6.03 -10.91
N ALA A 58 -0.59 5.62 -12.17
CA ALA A 58 -0.23 4.24 -12.51
C ALA A 58 1.15 3.84 -11.93
N VAL A 59 2.17 4.69 -12.11
CA VAL A 59 3.53 4.43 -11.58
C VAL A 59 3.52 4.39 -10.04
N SER A 60 2.78 5.28 -9.39
CA SER A 60 2.60 5.26 -7.94
C SER A 60 2.04 3.93 -7.45
N ILE A 61 1.00 3.41 -8.12
CA ILE A 61 0.40 2.11 -7.77
C ILE A 61 1.38 0.97 -8.03
N GLU A 62 2.05 0.93 -9.18
CA GLU A 62 3.00 -0.13 -9.53
C GLU A 62 4.17 -0.20 -8.55
N VAL A 63 4.70 0.96 -8.12
CA VAL A 63 5.81 1.02 -7.16
C VAL A 63 5.35 0.71 -5.74
N GLY A 64 4.18 1.20 -5.33
CA GLY A 64 3.62 0.96 -4.00
C GLY A 64 3.07 -0.45 -3.80
N MET A 65 2.59 -1.11 -4.86
CA MET A 65 2.05 -2.46 -4.84
C MET A 65 3.09 -3.49 -5.28
N GLN A 66 3.84 -4.01 -4.30
CA GLN A 66 4.83 -5.06 -4.54
C GLN A 66 4.21 -6.46 -4.52
N ASN A 67 4.86 -7.44 -5.14
CA ASN A 67 4.40 -8.83 -5.08
C ASN A 67 4.76 -9.48 -3.73
N SER A 68 3.83 -9.37 -2.78
CA SER A 68 3.99 -9.94 -1.44
C SER A 68 4.05 -11.48 -1.42
N SER A 69 3.45 -12.16 -2.41
CA SER A 69 3.47 -13.64 -2.47
C SER A 69 4.88 -14.18 -2.73
N LEU A 70 5.65 -13.51 -3.60
CA LEU A 70 7.05 -13.82 -3.82
C LEU A 70 7.87 -13.63 -2.54
N GLY A 71 7.58 -12.58 -1.77
CA GLY A 71 8.23 -12.33 -0.47
C GLY A 71 7.98 -13.46 0.53
N VAL A 72 6.74 -13.95 0.64
CA VAL A 72 6.41 -15.11 1.50
C VAL A 72 7.14 -16.35 1.02
N VAL A 73 7.13 -16.65 -0.29
CA VAL A 73 7.81 -17.82 -0.86
C VAL A 73 9.31 -17.78 -0.60
N LEU A 74 9.96 -16.64 -0.81
CA LEU A 74 11.39 -16.48 -0.53
C LEU A 74 11.68 -16.64 0.96
N ALA A 75 10.84 -16.07 1.82
CA ALA A 75 11.00 -16.18 3.27
C ALA A 75 10.93 -17.64 3.74
N THR A 76 9.92 -18.39 3.28
CA THR A 76 9.72 -19.79 3.69
C THR A 76 10.70 -20.75 3.04
N SER A 77 11.25 -20.41 1.87
CA SER A 77 12.22 -21.26 1.16
C SER A 77 13.64 -21.11 1.68
N HIS A 78 14.01 -19.94 2.20
CA HIS A 78 15.39 -19.62 2.57
C HIS A 78 15.63 -19.42 4.06
N PHE A 79 14.59 -19.24 4.88
CA PHE A 79 14.73 -19.07 6.32
C PHE A 79 13.97 -20.15 7.09
N THR A 80 14.61 -20.68 8.13
CA THR A 80 14.01 -21.71 8.99
C THR A 80 12.92 -21.14 9.91
N SER A 81 12.99 -19.85 10.25
CA SER A 81 12.01 -19.21 11.12
C SER A 81 10.78 -18.76 10.33
N PRO A 82 9.57 -19.24 10.68
CA PRO A 82 8.34 -18.81 10.03
C PRO A 82 8.03 -17.32 10.28
N MET A 83 8.64 -16.72 11.29
CA MET A 83 8.45 -15.31 11.63
C MET A 83 8.97 -14.36 10.53
N VAL A 84 9.89 -14.81 9.68
CA VAL A 84 10.43 -14.03 8.55
C VAL A 84 9.40 -13.84 7.42
N ALA A 85 8.40 -14.70 7.33
CA ALA A 85 7.31 -14.55 6.36
C ALA A 85 6.27 -13.51 6.79
N LEU A 86 6.27 -13.12 8.07
CA LEU A 86 5.25 -12.26 8.64
C LEU A 86 5.18 -10.87 7.99
N PRO A 87 6.31 -10.14 7.76
CA PRO A 87 6.24 -8.84 7.10
C PRO A 87 5.64 -8.93 5.69
N ALA A 88 5.97 -9.98 4.92
CA ALA A 88 5.45 -10.18 3.58
C ALA A 88 3.93 -10.49 3.59
N ALA A 89 3.45 -11.29 4.55
CA ALA A 89 2.02 -11.55 4.70
C ALA A 89 1.24 -10.28 5.09
N MET A 90 1.77 -9.48 6.03
CA MET A 90 1.14 -8.23 6.45
C MET A 90 1.16 -7.16 5.35
N SER A 91 2.25 -7.11 4.57
CA SER A 91 2.41 -6.28 3.37
C SER A 91 1.27 -6.46 2.39
N ALA A 92 0.85 -7.71 2.13
CA ALA A 92 -0.26 -8.00 1.23
C ALA A 92 -1.57 -7.32 1.65
N VAL A 93 -1.86 -7.29 2.95
CA VAL A 93 -3.08 -6.66 3.47
C VAL A 93 -2.98 -5.14 3.40
N ILE A 94 -1.87 -4.59 3.92
CA ILE A 94 -1.67 -3.14 4.04
C ILE A 94 -1.63 -2.48 2.65
N MET A 95 -0.85 -3.01 1.71
CA MET A 95 -0.71 -2.42 0.38
C MET A 95 -2.03 -2.42 -0.41
N ASN A 96 -2.87 -3.45 -0.23
CA ASN A 96 -4.16 -3.55 -0.90
C ASN A 96 -5.17 -2.54 -0.33
N ILE A 97 -5.20 -2.36 1.00
CA ILE A 97 -6.02 -1.33 1.64
C ILE A 97 -5.57 0.05 1.14
N MET A 98 -4.28 0.36 1.22
CA MET A 98 -3.73 1.64 0.80
C MET A 98 -3.96 1.92 -0.69
N GLY A 99 -3.66 0.96 -1.57
CA GLY A 99 -3.84 1.08 -3.01
C GLY A 99 -5.30 1.28 -3.39
N SER A 100 -6.22 0.54 -2.75
CA SER A 100 -7.67 0.70 -2.97
C SER A 100 -8.16 2.06 -2.50
N SER A 101 -7.73 2.52 -1.32
CA SER A 101 -8.06 3.85 -0.81
C SER A 101 -7.54 4.96 -1.71
N LEU A 102 -6.32 4.83 -2.23
CA LEU A 102 -5.72 5.81 -3.14
C LEU A 102 -6.43 5.84 -4.49
N GLY A 103 -6.74 4.67 -5.06
CA GLY A 103 -7.53 4.54 -6.28
C GLY A 103 -8.94 5.12 -6.12
N PHE A 104 -9.58 4.87 -4.97
CA PHE A 104 -10.87 5.46 -4.64
C PHE A 104 -10.78 6.98 -4.52
N PHE A 105 -9.78 7.52 -3.81
CA PHE A 105 -9.57 8.96 -3.69
C PHE A 105 -9.40 9.63 -5.06
N TRP A 106 -8.57 9.05 -5.93
CA TRP A 106 -8.37 9.55 -7.29
C TRP A 106 -9.60 9.45 -8.19
N ARG A 107 -10.54 8.56 -7.91
CA ARG A 107 -11.83 8.50 -8.63
C ARG A 107 -12.65 9.77 -8.43
N TYR A 108 -12.51 10.46 -7.30
CA TYR A 108 -13.20 11.73 -7.04
C TYR A 108 -12.43 12.96 -7.56
N ILE A 109 -11.21 12.77 -8.06
CA ILE A 109 -10.37 13.84 -8.63
C ILE A 109 -10.25 13.59 -10.12
N ASP A 110 -11.11 14.28 -10.88
CA ASP A 110 -11.11 14.23 -12.34
C ASP A 110 -9.72 14.68 -12.87
N PRO A 111 -8.98 13.83 -13.59
CA PRO A 111 -7.72 14.21 -14.19
C PRO A 111 -7.99 15.08 -15.43
N SER A 112 -8.47 16.31 -15.22
CA SER A 112 -8.67 17.29 -16.28
C SER A 112 -7.32 17.70 -16.85
N ASP A 113 -6.92 17.07 -17.95
CA ASP A 113 -5.68 17.38 -18.65
C ASP A 113 -5.98 18.41 -19.75
N PRO A 114 -5.48 19.67 -19.67
CA PRO A 114 -5.89 20.75 -20.57
C PRO A 114 -5.55 20.57 -22.06
N LYS A 115 -4.84 19.49 -22.44
CA LYS A 115 -4.33 19.26 -23.80
C LYS A 115 -5.15 18.28 -24.65
N ASP A 116 -6.25 17.73 -24.17
CA ASP A 116 -7.16 16.87 -24.96
C ASP A 116 -8.22 17.69 -25.74
N SER A 117 -7.89 18.93 -26.12
CA SER A 117 -8.74 19.67 -27.06
C SER A 117 -8.64 18.96 -28.43
N PRO A 118 -9.75 18.47 -29.01
CA PRO A 118 -9.71 17.93 -30.36
C PRO A 118 -9.25 19.05 -31.28
N ASN A 119 -8.12 18.83 -31.95
CA ASN A 119 -7.65 19.71 -33.01
C ASN A 119 -8.81 19.87 -33.99
N LYS A 120 -9.36 21.09 -34.05
CA LYS A 120 -10.47 21.43 -34.93
C LYS A 120 -10.00 21.11 -36.34
N MET A 121 -10.51 20.03 -36.93
CA MET A 121 -10.25 19.67 -38.32
C MET A 121 -10.45 20.92 -39.16
N ASP A 122 -9.39 21.34 -39.85
CA ASP A 122 -9.48 22.35 -40.89
C ASP A 122 -10.46 21.83 -41.96
N PRO A 123 -11.61 22.47 -42.18
CA PRO A 123 -12.58 22.04 -43.17
C PRO A 123 -12.13 22.32 -44.62
N ASN A 124 -10.89 22.77 -44.86
CA ASN A 124 -10.46 23.28 -46.16
C ASN A 124 -9.10 22.70 -46.65
N GLY A 125 -8.83 21.44 -46.35
CA GLY A 125 -7.67 20.70 -46.89
C GLY A 125 -7.75 20.51 -48.40
N LYS A 126 -7.25 21.50 -49.15
CA LYS A 126 -6.88 21.32 -50.56
C LYS A 126 -5.64 20.43 -50.62
N HIS A 127 -5.75 19.32 -51.34
CA HIS A 127 -4.64 18.43 -51.70
C HIS A 127 -3.66 19.13 -52.65
#